data_AF-A0A7C5RB53-F1
#
_entry.id   AF-A0A7C5RB53-F1
#
_cell.length_a   1.000
_cell.length_b   1.000
_cell.length_c   1.000
_cell.angle_alpha   90.00
_cell.angle_beta   90.00
_cell.angle_gamma   90.00
#
_symmetry.space_group_name_H-M   'P 1'
#
loop_
_entity.id
_entity.type
_entity.pdbx_description
1 polymer ?
#
loop_
_entity_poly.entity_id
_entity_poly.type
_entity_poly.pdbx_seq_one_letter_code
_entity_poly.pdbx_strand_id
1 'polypeptide(L)'
;MKKRVFLFVAFAVVTGGLLSAPAHRAAAQTQQRSLQGYCATPYLDAYAQEFEKNTQLLHPEVPYHLAKPAKVQYEVGDTVKFYVDNFVTNSIYQISAVCRKKTLRTYIFVGLEEWNAGKVSQTDVDNFDQAFEQETPPESIDPSKGIRDIETELFGPTPNKSGDGYVYILIYDIKDNYNPSAGKYLY
;
A
#
# COMPACT_ATOMS: atom_id res chain seq x y z
N MET A 1 -55.94 -80.49 -1.76
CA MET A 1 -54.90 -81.53 -1.99
C MET A 1 -53.57 -80.85 -2.31
N LYS A 2 -52.49 -81.36 -1.69
CA LYS A 2 -51.05 -81.21 -2.01
C LYS A 2 -50.37 -79.83 -1.96
N LYS A 3 -49.50 -79.70 -0.94
CA LYS A 3 -48.34 -78.81 -0.82
C LYS A 3 -47.20 -79.23 -1.78
N ARG A 4 -46.34 -78.27 -2.15
CA ARG A 4 -44.85 -78.34 -2.37
C ARG A 4 -44.41 -76.99 -2.98
N VAL A 5 -43.71 -76.08 -2.31
CA VAL A 5 -42.31 -76.03 -1.80
C VAL A 5 -41.25 -75.89 -2.93
N PHE A 6 -40.81 -74.62 -3.07
CA PHE A 6 -39.47 -74.04 -3.35
C PHE A 6 -38.71 -74.24 -4.67
N LEU A 7 -38.25 -73.11 -5.25
CA LEU A 7 -36.84 -72.87 -5.63
C LEU A 7 -36.56 -71.36 -5.82
N PHE A 8 -35.42 -70.89 -5.29
CA PHE A 8 -34.89 -69.53 -5.40
C PHE A 8 -34.13 -69.30 -6.72
N VAL A 9 -34.28 -68.13 -7.34
CA VAL A 9 -33.28 -67.51 -8.23
C VAL A 9 -33.31 -66.00 -8.02
N ALA A 10 -32.12 -65.43 -7.77
CA ALA A 10 -31.87 -64.00 -7.60
C ALA A 10 -31.77 -63.26 -8.93
N PHE A 11 -32.17 -61.98 -8.98
CA PHE A 11 -31.39 -60.90 -9.63
C PHE A 11 -31.92 -59.53 -9.16
N ALA A 12 -30.99 -58.62 -8.92
CA ALA A 12 -31.17 -57.30 -8.34
C ALA A 12 -31.91 -56.32 -9.28
N VAL A 13 -32.61 -55.31 -8.72
CA VAL A 13 -32.38 -53.86 -8.97
C VAL A 13 -33.10 -53.03 -7.89
N VAL A 14 -32.26 -52.39 -7.07
CA VAL A 14 -32.34 -51.06 -6.42
C VAL A 14 -33.71 -50.37 -6.23
N THR A 15 -34.14 -50.28 -4.98
CA THR A 15 -34.75 -49.09 -4.34
C THR A 15 -34.24 -49.08 -2.89
N GLY A 16 -33.40 -48.13 -2.47
CA GLY A 16 -33.80 -46.77 -2.14
C GLY A 16 -34.16 -46.70 -0.65
N GLY A 17 -33.19 -46.41 0.22
CA GLY A 17 -33.48 -46.10 1.63
C GLY A 17 -32.32 -46.27 2.61
N LEU A 18 -31.85 -45.13 3.13
CA LEU A 18 -31.09 -44.96 4.39
C LEU A 18 -29.66 -45.50 4.42
N LEU A 19 -28.76 -44.78 3.73
CA LEU A 19 -27.37 -44.68 4.19
C LEU A 19 -27.27 -43.52 5.17
N SER A 20 -26.95 -43.89 6.41
CA SER A 20 -26.36 -43.03 7.43
C SER A 20 -25.37 -42.06 6.80
N ALA A 21 -25.60 -40.77 6.97
CA ALA A 21 -24.58 -39.77 6.67
C ALA A 21 -23.31 -40.13 7.47
N PRO A 22 -22.16 -40.37 6.83
CA PRO A 22 -20.92 -40.30 7.57
C PRO A 22 -20.81 -38.85 8.02
N ALA A 23 -20.70 -38.66 9.33
CA ALA A 23 -20.28 -37.41 9.91
C ALA A 23 -18.85 -37.12 9.45
N HIS A 24 -18.69 -36.69 8.20
CA HIS A 24 -17.57 -35.88 7.81
C HIS A 24 -17.76 -34.54 8.51
N ARG A 25 -17.34 -34.50 9.78
CA ARG A 25 -16.55 -33.36 10.25
C ARG A 25 -15.39 -33.27 9.26
N ALA A 26 -15.63 -32.57 8.15
CA ALA A 26 -14.58 -31.77 7.56
C ALA A 26 -14.25 -30.79 8.68
N ALA A 27 -13.29 -31.18 9.52
CA ALA A 27 -12.50 -30.21 10.22
C ALA A 27 -12.03 -29.30 9.09
N ALA A 28 -12.61 -28.10 9.01
CA ALA A 28 -11.97 -27.00 8.35
C ALA A 28 -10.60 -26.95 9.02
N GLN A 29 -9.61 -27.55 8.38
CA GLN A 29 -8.23 -27.23 8.64
C GLN A 29 -8.14 -25.79 8.19
N THR A 30 -8.55 -24.89 9.09
CA THR A 30 -7.98 -23.55 9.16
C THR A 30 -6.50 -23.84 9.14
N GLN A 31 -5.89 -23.70 7.97
CA GLN A 31 -4.46 -23.77 7.82
C GLN A 31 -3.98 -22.53 8.55
N GLN A 32 -3.90 -22.68 9.87
CA GLN A 32 -3.34 -21.74 10.80
C GLN A 32 -1.85 -21.77 10.44
N ARG A 33 -1.52 -21.02 9.39
CA ARG A 33 -0.18 -20.85 8.87
C ARG A 33 0.56 -20.25 10.05
N SER A 34 1.33 -21.08 10.74
CA SER A 34 2.15 -20.65 11.86
C SER A 34 3.14 -19.65 11.31
N LEU A 35 2.79 -18.36 11.39
CA LEU A 35 3.73 -17.25 11.22
C LEU A 35 4.63 -17.24 12.45
N GLN A 36 5.43 -18.29 12.61
CA GLN A 36 6.50 -18.36 13.57
C GLN A 36 7.64 -17.49 13.03
N GLY A 37 7.82 -16.33 13.65
CA GLY A 37 9.14 -15.71 13.80
C GLY A 37 9.75 -14.97 12.62
N TYR A 38 8.98 -14.56 11.62
CA TYR A 38 9.51 -13.68 10.57
C TYR A 38 9.23 -12.21 10.92
N CYS A 39 10.31 -11.41 10.95
CA CYS A 39 10.23 -9.98 10.60
C CYS A 39 9.32 -9.86 9.37
N ALA A 40 8.49 -8.80 9.30
CA ALA A 40 7.32 -8.64 8.42
C ALA A 40 7.49 -8.94 6.90
N THR A 41 8.69 -9.26 6.43
CA THR A 41 9.07 -9.57 5.04
C THR A 41 8.09 -10.48 4.29
N PRO A 42 7.65 -11.66 4.79
CA PRO A 42 6.75 -12.50 4.00
C PRO A 42 5.36 -11.87 3.77
N TYR A 43 4.92 -11.01 4.71
CA TYR A 43 3.67 -10.26 4.58
C TYR A 43 3.82 -9.12 3.57
N LEU A 44 4.95 -8.42 3.60
CA LEU A 44 5.28 -7.35 2.65
C LEU A 44 5.42 -7.88 1.22
N ASP A 45 6.02 -9.06 1.02
CA ASP A 45 6.18 -9.66 -0.31
C ASP A 45 4.82 -10.02 -0.94
N ALA A 46 3.91 -10.62 -0.15
CA ALA A 46 2.57 -10.94 -0.61
C ALA A 46 1.78 -9.68 -0.97
N TYR A 47 1.93 -8.63 -0.17
CA TYR A 47 1.30 -7.33 -0.41
C TYR A 47 1.85 -6.66 -1.68
N ALA A 48 3.16 -6.69 -1.89
CA ALA A 48 3.80 -6.17 -3.09
C ALA A 48 3.32 -6.90 -4.36
N GLN A 49 3.19 -8.22 -4.32
CA GLN A 49 2.65 -9.01 -5.43
C GLN A 49 1.20 -8.65 -5.77
N GLU A 50 0.38 -8.40 -4.74
CA GLU A 50 -0.99 -7.92 -4.93
C GLU A 50 -1.01 -6.54 -5.61
N PHE A 51 -0.18 -5.62 -5.13
CA PHE A 51 0.00 -4.30 -5.72
C PHE A 51 0.40 -4.37 -7.19
N GLU A 52 1.41 -5.18 -7.54
CA GLU A 52 1.84 -5.36 -8.92
C GLU A 52 0.70 -5.89 -9.79
N LYS A 53 0.01 -6.93 -9.34
CA LYS A 53 -1.08 -7.55 -10.09
C LYS A 53 -2.24 -6.58 -10.33
N ASN A 54 -2.70 -5.90 -9.28
CA ASN A 54 -3.82 -4.98 -9.39
C ASN A 54 -3.45 -3.73 -10.20
N THR A 55 -2.20 -3.25 -10.09
CA THR A 55 -1.69 -2.17 -10.95
C THR A 55 -1.74 -2.56 -12.42
N GLN A 56 -1.25 -3.76 -12.79
CA GLN A 56 -1.29 -4.23 -14.18
C GLN A 56 -2.72 -4.35 -14.72
N LEU A 57 -3.68 -4.70 -13.86
CA LEU A 57 -5.08 -4.87 -14.23
C LEU A 57 -5.82 -3.53 -14.36
N LEU A 58 -5.62 -2.62 -13.40
CA LEU A 58 -6.39 -1.38 -13.27
C LEU A 58 -5.73 -0.17 -13.94
N HIS A 59 -4.40 -0.19 -14.06
CA HIS A 59 -3.55 0.89 -14.55
C HIS A 59 -2.50 0.38 -15.55
N PRO A 60 -2.92 -0.20 -16.70
CA PRO A 60 -1.99 -0.77 -17.68
C PRO A 60 -1.02 0.26 -18.30
N GLU A 61 -1.28 1.56 -18.14
CA GLU A 61 -0.40 2.67 -18.51
C GLU A 61 0.83 2.82 -17.59
N VAL A 62 0.79 2.26 -16.37
CA VAL A 62 1.90 2.32 -15.43
C VAL A 62 2.96 1.29 -15.84
N PRO A 63 4.23 1.70 -16.04
CA PRO A 63 5.26 0.78 -16.47
C PRO A 63 5.63 -0.19 -15.34
N TYR A 64 5.97 -1.43 -15.71
CA TYR A 64 6.37 -2.49 -14.76
C TYR A 64 7.60 -2.12 -13.91
N HIS A 65 8.47 -1.27 -14.45
CA HIS A 65 9.62 -0.73 -13.72
C HIS A 65 9.51 0.79 -13.60
N LEU A 66 9.35 1.25 -12.37
CA LEU A 66 9.36 2.67 -12.05
C LEU A 66 10.81 3.13 -11.86
N ALA A 67 11.28 3.99 -12.74
CA ALA A 67 12.58 4.62 -12.62
C ALA A 67 12.45 6.12 -12.86
N LYS A 68 12.95 6.91 -11.92
CA LYS A 68 13.07 8.36 -12.10
C LYS A 68 14.21 8.65 -13.09
N PRO A 69 14.02 9.55 -14.08
CA PRO A 69 15.12 10.03 -14.92
C PRO A 69 16.21 10.71 -14.07
N ALA A 70 17.47 10.47 -14.42
CA ALA A 70 18.60 11.01 -13.68
C ALA A 70 18.78 12.53 -13.92
N LYS A 71 19.25 13.24 -12.88
CA LYS A 71 19.67 14.66 -12.95
C LYS A 71 18.62 15.66 -13.44
N VAL A 72 17.34 15.38 -13.23
CA VAL A 72 16.28 16.36 -13.53
C VAL A 72 16.24 17.40 -12.43
N GLN A 73 16.24 18.67 -12.84
CA GLN A 73 16.07 19.83 -11.96
C GLN A 73 14.68 20.40 -12.17
N TYR A 74 14.04 20.81 -11.07
CA TYR A 74 12.73 21.46 -11.08
C TYR A 74 12.84 22.86 -10.50
N GLU A 75 11.88 23.71 -10.86
CA GLU A 75 11.64 25.03 -10.29
C GLU A 75 10.28 25.10 -9.60
N VAL A 76 10.09 26.09 -8.74
CA VAL A 76 8.79 26.36 -8.10
C VAL A 76 7.77 26.69 -9.19
N GLY A 77 6.63 26.02 -9.17
CA GLY A 77 5.57 26.11 -10.18
C GLY A 77 5.58 24.95 -11.20
N ASP A 78 6.67 24.21 -11.32
CA ASP A 78 6.72 23.04 -12.21
C ASP A 78 5.70 21.98 -11.77
N THR A 79 5.06 21.35 -12.74
CA THR A 79 4.15 20.22 -12.50
C THR A 79 4.83 18.92 -12.91
N VAL A 80 4.83 17.95 -11.99
CA VAL A 80 5.51 16.65 -12.14
C VAL A 80 4.51 15.53 -11.83
N LYS A 81 4.65 14.41 -12.55
CA LYS A 81 3.86 13.22 -12.27
C LYS A 81 4.54 12.35 -11.23
N PHE A 82 3.77 11.90 -10.23
CA PHE A 82 4.21 10.95 -9.21
C PHE A 82 3.41 9.66 -9.33
N TYR A 83 4.07 8.54 -9.05
CA TYR A 83 3.40 7.26 -8.83
C TYR A 83 3.10 7.15 -7.35
N VAL A 84 1.85 6.85 -7.01
CA VAL A 84 1.37 6.78 -5.62
C VAL A 84 0.54 5.52 -5.41
N ASP A 85 0.55 5.04 -4.18
CA ASP A 85 -0.21 3.87 -3.77
C ASP A 85 -1.68 4.22 -3.56
N ASN A 86 -2.57 3.33 -3.98
CA ASN A 86 -3.99 3.32 -3.65
C ASN A 86 -4.26 2.11 -2.77
N PHE A 87 -4.47 2.37 -1.48
CA PHE A 87 -4.73 1.34 -0.48
C PHE A 87 -6.18 0.82 -0.50
N VAL A 88 -7.09 1.46 -1.25
CA VAL A 88 -8.46 0.95 -1.45
C VAL A 88 -8.46 -0.22 -2.43
N THR A 89 -7.71 -0.08 -3.53
CA THR A 89 -7.64 -1.09 -4.61
C THR A 89 -6.36 -1.92 -4.56
N ASN A 90 -5.47 -1.63 -3.61
CA ASN A 90 -4.12 -2.17 -3.54
C ASN A 90 -3.42 -2.07 -4.89
N SER A 91 -3.31 -0.86 -5.46
CA SER A 91 -2.70 -0.63 -6.78
C SER A 91 -1.94 0.69 -6.83
N ILE A 92 -1.05 0.85 -7.80
CA ILE A 92 -0.30 2.09 -8.04
C ILE A 92 -0.97 2.87 -9.17
N TYR A 93 -1.04 4.19 -9.04
CA TYR A 93 -1.54 5.08 -10.10
C TYR A 93 -0.72 6.36 -10.16
N GLN A 94 -0.94 7.17 -11.20
CA GLN A 94 -0.27 8.46 -11.36
C GLN A 94 -1.13 9.62 -10.89
N ILE A 95 -0.49 10.57 -10.22
CA ILE A 95 -1.05 11.91 -9.95
C ILE A 95 -0.14 12.99 -10.51
N SER A 96 -0.69 14.19 -10.72
CA SER A 96 0.09 15.40 -10.97
C SER A 96 0.27 16.18 -9.67
N ALA A 97 1.47 16.67 -9.42
CA ALA A 97 1.80 17.51 -8.26
C ALA A 97 2.60 18.74 -8.70
N VAL A 98 2.39 19.86 -8.04
CA VAL A 98 3.06 21.14 -8.31
C VAL A 98 4.19 21.36 -7.30
N CYS A 99 5.37 21.75 -7.77
CA CYS A 99 6.48 22.16 -6.91
C CYS A 99 6.13 23.47 -6.21
N ARG A 100 6.03 23.47 -4.89
CA ARG A 100 5.69 24.65 -4.07
C ARG A 100 6.87 25.18 -3.26
N LYS A 101 7.92 24.38 -3.10
CA LYS A 101 9.16 24.80 -2.47
C LYS A 101 10.34 24.10 -3.12
N LYS A 102 11.41 24.85 -3.31
CA LYS A 102 12.74 24.37 -3.66
C LYS A 102 13.73 24.98 -2.68
N THR A 103 14.54 24.14 -2.06
CA THR A 103 15.70 24.56 -1.28
C THR A 103 16.98 24.11 -1.97
N LEU A 104 18.13 24.24 -1.31
CA LEU A 104 19.40 23.71 -1.83
C LEU A 104 19.45 22.18 -1.81
N ARG A 105 18.55 21.52 -1.07
CA ARG A 105 18.64 20.08 -0.73
C ARG A 105 17.31 19.33 -0.89
N THR A 106 16.19 20.05 -1.03
CA THR A 106 14.85 19.45 -0.99
C THR A 106 13.91 20.10 -2.00
N TYR A 107 13.01 19.29 -2.55
CA TYR A 107 11.83 19.72 -3.26
C TYR A 107 10.57 19.33 -2.49
N ILE A 108 9.64 20.26 -2.32
CA ILE A 108 8.32 20.00 -1.75
C ILE A 108 7.28 20.18 -2.87
N PHE A 109 6.66 19.06 -3.24
CA PHE A 109 5.55 18.98 -4.17
C PHE A 109 4.24 18.83 -3.41
N VAL A 110 3.18 19.43 -3.94
CA VAL A 110 1.81 19.27 -3.42
C VAL A 110 0.95 18.70 -4.52
N GLY A 111 0.16 17.67 -4.23
CA GLY A 111 -0.82 17.13 -5.16
C GLY A 111 -1.72 18.24 -5.73
N LEU A 112 -1.95 18.21 -7.04
CA LEU A 112 -2.62 19.31 -7.72
C LEU A 112 -4.07 19.49 -7.26
N GLU A 113 -4.75 18.40 -6.89
CA GLU A 113 -6.10 18.42 -6.34
C GLU A 113 -6.11 19.07 -4.95
N GLU A 114 -5.19 18.68 -4.07
CA GLU A 114 -5.05 19.22 -2.70
C GLU A 114 -4.72 20.70 -2.72
N TRP A 115 -3.83 21.11 -3.63
CA TRP A 115 -3.46 22.50 -3.82
C TRP A 115 -4.64 23.34 -4.33
N ASN A 116 -5.30 22.90 -5.41
CA ASN A 116 -6.39 23.65 -6.04
C ASN A 116 -7.65 23.70 -5.16
N ALA A 117 -7.90 22.67 -4.36
CA ALA A 117 -9.00 22.65 -3.41
C ALA A 117 -8.72 23.47 -2.13
N GLY A 118 -7.51 24.00 -1.97
CA GLY A 118 -7.11 24.74 -0.78
C GLY A 118 -6.99 23.87 0.47
N LYS A 119 -6.83 22.55 0.33
CA LYS A 119 -6.57 21.63 1.45
C LYS A 119 -5.16 21.80 2.00
N VAL A 120 -4.23 22.23 1.14
CA VAL A 120 -2.85 22.56 1.49
C VAL A 120 -2.58 23.97 1.00
N SER A 121 -2.14 24.83 1.91
CA SER A 121 -1.80 26.23 1.64
C SER A 121 -0.29 26.42 1.52
N GLN A 122 0.13 27.60 1.05
CA GLN A 122 1.56 27.95 1.03
C GLN A 122 2.13 27.99 2.47
N THR A 123 1.34 28.43 3.45
CA THR A 123 1.74 28.45 4.85
C THR A 123 2.04 27.04 5.36
N ASP A 124 1.27 26.03 4.97
CA ASP A 124 1.52 24.65 5.37
C ASP A 124 2.86 24.14 4.78
N VAL A 125 3.14 24.48 3.52
CA VAL A 125 4.41 24.15 2.86
C VAL A 125 5.59 24.83 3.55
N ASP A 126 5.46 26.11 3.91
CA ASP A 126 6.53 26.86 4.56
C ASP A 126 6.78 26.38 6.00
N ASN A 127 5.72 26.04 6.75
CA ASN A 127 5.85 25.44 8.07
C ASN A 127 6.54 24.06 7.99
N PHE A 128 6.18 23.26 6.99
CA PHE A 128 6.84 21.98 6.76
C PHE A 128 8.33 22.17 6.42
N ASP A 129 8.65 23.10 5.53
CA ASP A 129 10.04 23.43 5.18
C ASP A 129 10.86 23.87 6.40
N GLN A 130 10.29 24.72 7.25
CA GLN A 130 10.93 25.15 8.50
C GLN A 130 11.24 23.95 9.40
N ALA A 131 10.27 23.05 9.60
CA ALA A 131 10.47 21.85 10.41
C ALA A 131 11.50 20.88 9.80
N PHE A 132 11.49 20.74 8.48
CA PHE A 132 12.31 19.75 7.78
C PHE A 132 13.76 20.19 7.59
N GLU A 133 13.98 21.47 7.26
CA GLU A 133 15.30 22.00 6.90
C GLU A 133 15.97 22.82 8.00
N GLN A 134 15.21 23.44 8.91
CA GLN A 134 15.74 24.52 9.75
C GLN A 134 15.78 24.14 11.23
N GLU A 135 14.64 23.79 11.82
CA GLU A 135 14.53 23.59 13.26
C GLU A 135 13.49 22.54 13.62
N THR A 136 13.63 21.96 14.80
CA THR A 136 12.66 21.02 15.37
C THR A 136 12.18 21.52 16.73
N PRO A 137 11.07 20.97 17.27
CA PRO A 137 10.55 21.42 18.57
C PRO A 137 11.60 21.32 19.70
N PRO A 138 11.44 22.11 20.79
CA PRO A 138 12.39 22.12 21.92
C PRO A 138 12.66 20.76 22.56
N GLU A 139 11.72 19.82 22.44
CA GLU A 139 11.80 18.46 22.96
C GLU A 139 12.57 17.49 22.04
N SER A 140 13.01 17.96 20.86
CA SER A 140 13.83 17.22 19.92
C SER A 140 15.25 17.00 20.44
N ILE A 141 15.96 16.05 19.84
CA ILE A 141 17.37 15.75 20.19
C ILE A 141 18.30 16.94 19.91
N ASP A 142 17.99 17.74 18.88
CA ASP A 142 18.67 18.99 18.56
C ASP A 142 17.66 19.98 17.94
N PRO A 143 17.04 20.85 18.75
CA PRO A 143 16.04 21.81 18.27
C PRO A 143 16.59 22.82 17.25
N SER A 144 17.91 23.02 17.19
CA SER A 144 18.54 23.96 16.26
C SER A 144 18.73 23.40 14.84
N LYS A 145 18.31 22.15 14.61
CA LYS A 145 18.40 21.46 13.33
C LYS A 145 17.03 21.01 12.86
N GLY A 146 16.84 21.03 11.54
CA GLY A 146 15.69 20.42 10.89
C GLY A 146 15.77 18.89 10.89
N ILE A 147 14.64 18.25 10.66
CA ILE A 147 14.49 16.79 10.62
C ILE A 147 15.55 16.14 9.72
N ARG A 148 15.83 16.71 8.54
CA ARG A 148 16.77 16.09 7.58
C ARG A 148 18.18 15.96 8.14
N ASP A 149 18.69 16.99 8.81
CA ASP A 149 20.06 17.01 9.33
C ASP A 149 20.17 16.06 10.53
N ILE A 150 19.16 16.04 11.42
CA ILE A 150 19.07 15.07 12.53
C ILE A 150 19.08 13.63 12.03
N GLU A 151 18.19 13.29 11.08
CA GLU A 151 18.08 11.95 10.51
C GLU A 151 19.38 11.53 9.80
N THR A 152 20.02 12.47 9.08
CA THR A 152 21.28 12.20 8.38
C THR A 152 22.43 11.92 9.35
N GLU A 153 22.48 12.62 10.49
CA GLU A 153 23.51 12.40 11.52
C GLU A 153 23.34 11.05 12.23
N LEU A 154 22.09 10.64 12.48
CA LEU A 154 21.79 9.40 13.22
C LEU A 154 21.86 8.15 12.33
N PHE A 155 21.37 8.23 11.09
CA PHE A 155 21.18 7.08 10.21
C PHE A 155 22.06 7.10 8.95
N GLY A 156 22.76 8.20 8.70
CA GLY A 156 23.61 8.39 7.53
C GLY A 156 22.88 9.07 6.35
N PRO A 157 23.59 9.27 5.23
CA PRO A 157 23.07 10.03 4.08
C PRO A 157 21.91 9.31 3.38
N THR A 158 21.01 10.10 2.80
CA THR A 158 19.90 9.58 2.00
C THR A 158 20.40 8.89 0.72
N PRO A 159 19.72 7.83 0.24
CA PRO A 159 20.05 7.22 -1.04
C PRO A 159 19.90 8.21 -2.21
N ASN A 160 20.94 8.35 -3.04
CA ASN A 160 20.94 9.26 -4.20
C ASN A 160 21.05 8.48 -5.53
N LYS A 161 20.12 7.57 -5.79
CA LYS A 161 20.14 6.70 -6.99
C LYS A 161 19.98 7.49 -8.30
N SER A 162 19.23 8.60 -8.29
CA SER A 162 19.05 9.49 -9.46
C SER A 162 20.19 10.48 -9.66
N GLY A 163 21.11 10.60 -8.69
CA GLY A 163 22.31 11.44 -8.76
C GLY A 163 22.05 12.95 -8.77
N ASP A 164 20.83 13.40 -8.47
CA ASP A 164 20.47 14.82 -8.41
C ASP A 164 20.73 15.44 -7.02
N GLY A 165 20.86 14.63 -5.97
CA GLY A 165 21.20 15.09 -4.63
C GLY A 165 20.07 15.74 -3.85
N TYR A 166 18.83 15.69 -4.34
CA TYR A 166 17.67 16.28 -3.69
C TYR A 166 16.80 15.22 -2.99
N VAL A 167 16.24 15.57 -1.84
CA VAL A 167 15.11 14.85 -1.24
C VAL A 167 13.81 15.33 -1.88
N TYR A 168 12.94 14.41 -2.27
CA TYR A 168 11.64 14.70 -2.88
C TYR A 168 10.55 14.39 -1.89
N ILE A 169 9.77 15.41 -1.55
CA ILE A 169 8.66 15.31 -0.60
C ILE A 169 7.38 15.60 -1.36
N LEU A 170 6.41 14.70 -1.23
CA LEU A 170 5.08 14.85 -1.80
C LEU A 170 4.07 14.97 -0.66
N ILE A 171 3.37 16.10 -0.59
CA ILE A 171 2.22 16.30 0.28
C ILE A 171 0.97 15.94 -0.53
N TYR A 172 0.33 14.83 -0.16
CA TYR A 172 -0.80 14.26 -0.89
C TYR A 172 -1.76 13.52 0.06
N ASP A 173 -3.06 13.58 -0.23
CA ASP A 173 -4.12 12.83 0.47
C ASP A 173 -4.24 11.45 -0.18
N ILE A 174 -3.55 10.46 0.41
CA ILE A 174 -3.46 9.13 -0.19
C ILE A 174 -4.81 8.42 -0.16
N LYS A 175 -5.16 7.73 -1.24
CA LYS A 175 -6.40 6.96 -1.30
C LYS A 175 -6.31 5.75 -0.39
N ASP A 176 -7.06 5.79 0.70
CA ASP A 176 -7.21 4.70 1.65
C ASP A 176 -8.68 4.55 2.09
N ASN A 177 -8.94 3.62 3.00
CA ASN A 177 -10.29 3.40 3.54
C ASN A 177 -10.58 4.31 4.76
N TYR A 178 -9.87 5.43 4.94
CA TYR A 178 -10.14 6.35 6.03
C TYR A 178 -11.45 7.10 5.80
N ASN A 179 -12.35 7.04 6.79
CA ASN A 179 -13.57 7.84 6.80
C ASN A 179 -13.33 9.10 7.65
N PRO A 180 -13.21 10.29 7.04
CA PRO A 180 -12.94 11.53 7.78
C PRO A 180 -14.10 11.95 8.68
N SER A 181 -15.34 11.64 8.32
CA SER A 181 -16.52 11.96 9.14
C SER A 181 -16.61 11.07 10.39
N ALA A 182 -16.13 9.84 10.31
CA ALA A 182 -16.13 8.89 11.42
C ALA A 182 -14.81 8.89 12.21
N GLY A 183 -13.76 9.55 11.72
CA GLY A 183 -12.44 9.59 12.34
C GLY A 183 -11.75 8.22 12.44
N LYS A 184 -12.04 7.30 11.51
CA LYS A 184 -11.51 5.92 11.55
C LYS A 184 -11.42 5.28 10.18
N TYR A 185 -10.56 4.27 10.08
CA TYR A 185 -10.51 3.34 8.95
C TYR A 185 -11.74 2.44 8.90
N LEU A 186 -12.25 2.21 7.70
CA LEU A 186 -13.25 1.19 7.39
C LEU A 186 -12.52 -0.09 6.97
N TYR A 187 -12.86 -1.21 7.61
CA TYR A 187 -12.29 -2.53 7.34
C TYR A 187 -13.37 -3.46 6.80
#